data_AF-A0A6G3UPD5-F1
#
_entry.id   AF-A0A6G3UPD5-F1
#
_cell.length_a   1.000
_cell.length_b   1.000
_cell.length_c   1.000
_cell.angle_alpha   90.00
_cell.angle_beta   90.00
_cell.angle_gamma   90.00
#
_symmetry.space_group_name_H-M   'P 1'
#
loop_
_entity.id
_entity.type
_entity.pdbx_description
1 polymer ?
#
loop_
_entity_poly.entity_id
_entity_poly.type
_entity_poly.pdbx_seq_one_letter_code
_entity_poly.pdbx_strand_id
1 'polypeptide(L)'
;MEFTIGGRLEVRIAPADVGKRVSVRRLTGDGPGRPEFTDTVGVLTSWDADVLSITPRNGESVRIAESSLVAGKVVPSAPARRRGPAASYEELARVSARAWQPVESEPLGDWLLRAAGGFTRRANSVLPLGDPGVPLGVALGRVREWYAERGLPPYVQTATGAADAQEELCAALEGHGWRREVTAEVRIAALAPI
;
A
#
# COMPACT_ATOMS: atom_id res chain seq x y z
N MET A 1 18.30 8.47 -38.57
CA MET A 1 18.71 7.39 -37.65
C MET A 1 17.50 7.08 -36.79
N GLU A 2 16.64 6.17 -37.25
CA GLU A 2 15.43 5.76 -36.54
C GLU A 2 15.81 4.74 -35.46
N PHE A 3 15.70 5.13 -34.20
CA PHE A 3 15.81 4.19 -33.09
C PHE A 3 14.49 3.44 -32.95
N THR A 4 14.29 2.39 -33.76
CA THR A 4 13.23 1.41 -33.49
C THR A 4 13.68 0.58 -32.28
N ILE A 5 13.46 1.10 -31.07
CA ILE A 5 13.55 0.30 -29.84
C ILE A 5 12.31 -0.61 -29.84
N GLY A 6 12.37 -1.67 -30.64
CA GLY A 6 11.43 -2.78 -30.60
C GLY A 6 11.74 -3.64 -29.38
N GLY A 7 11.37 -3.14 -28.18
CA GLY A 7 11.43 -3.98 -26.99
C GLY A 7 10.48 -5.17 -27.16
N ARG A 8 11.00 -6.40 -27.01
CA ARG A 8 10.17 -7.60 -27.03
C ARG A 8 9.20 -7.53 -25.84
N LEU A 9 7.90 -7.54 -26.15
CA LEU A 9 6.84 -7.67 -25.17
C LEU A 9 6.89 -9.09 -24.62
N GLU A 10 7.19 -9.23 -23.32
CA GLU A 10 7.37 -10.51 -22.66
C GLU A 10 6.84 -10.44 -21.23
N VAL A 11 6.04 -11.44 -20.85
CA VAL A 11 5.52 -11.60 -19.49
C VAL A 11 6.42 -12.58 -18.75
N ARG A 12 7.17 -12.07 -17.76
CA ARG A 12 8.09 -12.81 -16.87
C ARG A 12 7.66 -12.71 -15.41
N ILE A 13 6.36 -12.64 -15.17
CA ILE A 13 5.74 -12.67 -13.84
C ILE A 13 4.70 -13.78 -13.83
N ALA A 14 4.45 -14.34 -12.65
CA ALA A 14 3.47 -15.40 -12.42
C ALA A 14 2.70 -15.15 -11.11
N PRO A 15 1.62 -15.91 -10.83
CA PRO A 15 0.92 -15.83 -9.55
C PRO A 15 1.82 -16.03 -8.32
N ALA A 16 2.92 -16.78 -8.45
CA ALA A 16 3.94 -16.94 -7.40
C ALA A 16 4.74 -15.66 -7.09
N ASP A 17 4.56 -14.59 -7.85
CA ASP A 17 5.16 -13.28 -7.60
C ASP A 17 4.27 -12.33 -6.79
N VAL A 18 3.10 -12.79 -6.31
CA VAL A 18 2.29 -12.02 -5.34
C VAL A 18 3.15 -11.62 -4.13
N GLY A 19 2.98 -10.38 -3.67
CA GLY A 19 3.81 -9.72 -2.66
C GLY A 19 5.08 -9.06 -3.22
N LYS A 20 5.48 -9.35 -4.48
CA LYS A 20 6.65 -8.72 -5.09
C LYS A 20 6.27 -7.43 -5.83
N ARG A 21 7.24 -6.52 -5.91
CA ARG A 21 7.13 -5.33 -6.75
C ARG A 21 7.30 -5.71 -8.22
N VAL A 22 6.37 -5.31 -9.06
CA VAL A 22 6.33 -5.61 -10.49
C VAL A 22 6.22 -4.35 -11.32
N SER A 23 6.72 -4.41 -12.56
CA SER A 23 6.43 -3.45 -13.62
C SER A 23 5.69 -4.18 -14.71
N VAL A 24 4.48 -3.74 -15.02
CA VAL A 24 3.62 -4.35 -16.03
C VAL A 24 3.23 -3.34 -17.09
N ARG A 25 3.02 -3.85 -18.31
CA ARG A 25 2.46 -3.12 -19.43
C ARG A 25 1.20 -3.82 -19.88
N ARG A 26 0.10 -3.06 -19.96
CA ARG A 26 -1.18 -3.54 -20.48
C ARG A 26 -1.56 -2.82 -21.77
N LEU A 27 -2.28 -3.52 -22.63
CA LEU A 27 -2.99 -2.94 -23.77
C LEU A 27 -4.26 -2.24 -23.26
N THR A 28 -4.51 -1.00 -23.67
CA THR A 28 -5.67 -0.20 -23.25
C THR A 28 -6.69 0.07 -24.35
N GLY A 29 -6.38 -0.26 -25.60
CA GLY A 29 -7.31 -0.16 -26.71
C GLY A 29 -6.87 -1.01 -27.91
N ASP A 30 -7.85 -1.59 -28.60
CA ASP A 30 -7.72 -2.41 -29.80
C ASP A 30 -8.39 -1.76 -31.04
N GLY A 31 -8.71 -0.46 -30.95
CA GLY A 31 -9.32 0.31 -32.03
C GLY A 31 -8.46 0.38 -33.30
N PRO A 32 -9.04 0.76 -34.45
CA PRO A 32 -8.33 0.85 -35.73
C PRO A 32 -7.24 1.94 -35.66
N GLY A 33 -6.02 1.54 -35.29
CA GLY A 33 -4.90 2.41 -34.97
C GLY A 33 -3.70 1.63 -34.40
N ARG A 34 -2.69 2.34 -33.92
CA ARG A 34 -1.55 1.74 -33.21
C ARG A 34 -2.02 1.31 -31.80
N PRO A 35 -1.67 0.10 -31.33
CA PRO A 35 -2.04 -0.34 -29.99
C PRO A 35 -1.58 0.66 -28.92
N GLU A 36 -2.50 1.05 -28.04
CA GLU A 36 -2.22 1.92 -26.90
C GLU A 36 -1.80 1.08 -25.69
N PHE A 37 -0.75 1.52 -25.02
CA PHE A 37 -0.21 0.81 -23.86
C PHE A 37 -0.18 1.72 -22.65
N THR A 38 -0.47 1.14 -21.48
CA THR A 38 -0.29 1.79 -20.18
C THR A 38 0.64 0.95 -19.32
N ASP A 39 1.58 1.61 -18.66
CA ASP A 39 2.51 0.98 -17.72
C ASP A 39 2.02 1.18 -16.28
N THR A 40 2.18 0.17 -15.44
CA THR A 40 1.86 0.21 -14.01
C THR A 40 3.00 -0.39 -13.22
N VAL A 41 3.41 0.27 -12.14
CA VAL A 41 4.47 -0.19 -11.24
C VAL A 41 3.96 -0.15 -9.81
N GLY A 42 4.01 -1.29 -9.12
CA GLY A 42 3.50 -1.45 -7.77
C GLY A 42 3.75 -2.85 -7.24
N VAL A 43 3.19 -3.16 -6.07
CA VAL A 43 3.21 -4.52 -5.51
C VAL A 43 2.06 -5.31 -6.12
N LEU A 44 2.34 -6.53 -6.61
CA LEU A 44 1.32 -7.47 -7.07
C LEU A 44 0.60 -8.01 -5.83
N THR A 45 -0.62 -7.56 -5.57
CA THR A 45 -1.38 -7.90 -4.36
C THR A 45 -2.36 -9.05 -4.56
N SER A 46 -2.77 -9.33 -5.81
CA SER A 46 -3.47 -10.56 -6.15
C SER A 46 -3.26 -10.95 -7.62
N TRP A 47 -3.39 -12.24 -7.89
CA TRP A 47 -3.52 -12.78 -9.25
C TRP A 47 -4.44 -13.99 -9.19
N ASP A 48 -5.71 -13.75 -9.45
CA ASP A 48 -6.79 -14.72 -9.37
C ASP A 48 -7.86 -14.40 -10.40
N ALA A 49 -8.65 -15.42 -10.80
CA ALA A 49 -9.77 -15.25 -11.73
C ALA A 49 -9.42 -14.43 -13.00
N ASP A 50 -8.26 -14.72 -13.60
CA ASP A 50 -7.72 -14.05 -14.80
C ASP A 50 -7.51 -12.52 -14.63
N VAL A 51 -7.38 -12.04 -13.39
CA VAL A 51 -7.16 -10.62 -13.06
C VAL A 51 -5.99 -10.47 -12.10
N LEU A 52 -5.08 -9.58 -12.47
CA LEU A 52 -3.99 -9.13 -11.62
C LEU A 52 -4.41 -7.84 -10.91
N SER A 53 -4.17 -7.77 -9.60
CA SER A 53 -4.31 -6.55 -8.81
C SER A 53 -2.93 -6.04 -8.41
N ILE A 54 -2.63 -4.78 -8.74
CA ILE A 54 -1.37 -4.14 -8.39
C ILE A 54 -1.69 -2.90 -7.57
N THR A 55 -1.08 -2.78 -6.39
CA THR A 55 -1.16 -1.57 -5.55
C THR A 55 0.09 -0.72 -5.80
N PRO A 56 -0.02 0.41 -6.54
CA PRO A 56 1.08 1.32 -6.78
C PRO A 56 1.41 2.11 -5.51
N ARG A 57 2.47 2.93 -5.58
CA ARG A 57 2.93 3.73 -4.43
C ARG A 57 1.89 4.70 -3.85
N ASN A 58 0.88 5.07 -4.64
CA ASN A 58 -0.23 5.94 -4.22
C ASN A 58 -1.28 5.19 -3.38
N GLY A 59 -1.17 3.87 -3.29
CA GLY A 59 -2.04 2.99 -2.53
C GLY A 59 -3.36 2.64 -3.21
N GLU A 60 -3.61 3.07 -4.44
CA GLU A 60 -4.86 2.80 -5.16
C GLU A 60 -4.72 1.60 -6.08
N SER A 61 -5.42 0.51 -5.78
CA SER A 61 -5.28 -0.74 -6.53
C SER A 61 -5.71 -0.61 -7.99
N VAL A 62 -4.85 -1.07 -8.90
CA VAL A 62 -5.10 -1.15 -10.34
C VAL A 62 -5.38 -2.61 -10.69
N ARG A 63 -6.57 -2.86 -11.24
CA ARG A 63 -6.97 -4.17 -11.77
C ARG A 63 -6.63 -4.27 -13.25
N ILE A 64 -6.03 -5.39 -13.66
CA ILE A 64 -5.58 -5.65 -15.02
C ILE A 64 -6.02 -7.05 -15.43
N ALA A 65 -6.80 -7.15 -16.51
CA ALA A 65 -7.16 -8.45 -17.08
C ALA A 65 -5.88 -9.12 -17.63
N GLU A 66 -5.68 -10.40 -17.33
CA GLU A 66 -4.53 -11.17 -17.77
C GLU A 66 -4.41 -11.17 -19.30
N SER A 67 -5.53 -11.22 -20.02
CA SER A 67 -5.59 -11.14 -21.48
C SER A 67 -5.05 -9.83 -22.08
N SER A 68 -5.00 -8.75 -21.30
CA SER A 68 -4.46 -7.44 -21.71
C SER A 68 -2.98 -7.25 -21.36
N LEU A 69 -2.39 -8.17 -20.58
CA LEU A 69 -1.01 -8.08 -20.13
C LEU A 69 -0.05 -8.45 -21.27
N VAL A 70 0.75 -7.50 -21.73
CA VAL A 70 1.68 -7.72 -22.85
C VAL A 70 3.13 -7.82 -22.39
N ALA A 71 3.47 -7.21 -21.27
CA ALA A 71 4.79 -7.39 -20.66
C ALA A 71 4.72 -7.27 -19.14
N GLY A 72 5.60 -7.98 -18.46
CA GLY A 72 5.67 -7.98 -17.01
C GLY A 72 7.02 -8.47 -16.52
N LYS A 73 7.57 -7.82 -15.50
CA LYS A 73 8.76 -8.32 -14.80
C LYS A 73 8.71 -7.96 -13.33
N VAL A 74 9.25 -8.83 -12.49
CA VAL A 74 9.62 -8.47 -11.12
C VAL A 74 10.69 -7.39 -11.19
N VAL A 75 10.52 -6.33 -10.41
CA VAL A 75 11.50 -5.25 -10.25
C VAL A 75 11.97 -5.22 -8.81
N PRO A 76 13.20 -4.76 -8.54
CA PRO A 76 13.64 -4.56 -7.17
C PRO A 76 12.66 -3.65 -6.41
N SER A 77 12.53 -3.86 -5.10
CA SER A 77 11.93 -2.88 -4.19
C SER A 77 12.52 -1.50 -4.49
N ALA A 78 11.74 -0.43 -4.29
CA ALA A 78 12.20 0.92 -4.58
C ALA A 78 13.61 1.10 -3.99
N PRO A 79 14.62 1.49 -4.80
CA PRO A 79 16.01 1.37 -4.41
C PRO A 79 16.24 2.04 -3.07
N ALA A 80 16.90 1.31 -2.14
CA ALA A 80 17.31 1.87 -0.87
C ALA A 80 18.01 3.21 -1.14
N ARG A 81 17.50 4.29 -0.55
CA ARG A 81 18.05 5.63 -0.77
C ARG A 81 19.52 5.58 -0.36
N ARG A 82 20.44 5.63 -1.35
CA ARG A 82 21.89 5.57 -1.11
C ARG A 82 22.45 6.77 -0.32
N ARG A 83 21.61 7.77 -0.02
CA ARG A 83 21.95 8.97 0.76
C ARG A 83 20.77 9.37 1.65
N GLY A 84 20.94 9.25 2.97
CA GLY A 84 19.95 9.63 3.99
C GLY A 84 19.89 8.62 5.13
N PRO A 85 19.29 8.98 6.28
CA PRO A 85 19.06 8.03 7.37
C PRO A 85 18.20 6.86 6.86
N ALA A 86 18.58 5.65 7.22
CA ALA A 86 17.76 4.47 7.00
C ALA A 86 16.79 4.33 8.18
N ALA A 87 15.50 4.44 7.91
CA ALA A 87 14.44 4.09 8.86
C ALA A 87 13.33 3.38 8.09
N SER A 88 12.88 2.25 8.61
CA SER A 88 11.72 1.53 8.11
C SER A 88 10.44 2.31 8.39
N TYR A 89 9.37 1.98 7.66
CA TYR A 89 8.05 2.53 7.96
C TYR A 89 7.63 2.22 9.39
N GLU A 90 7.84 0.99 9.85
CA GLU A 90 7.46 0.54 11.18
C GLU A 90 8.14 1.35 12.29
N GLU A 91 9.45 1.61 12.17
CA GLU A 91 10.19 2.48 13.10
C GLU A 91 9.61 3.90 13.12
N LEU A 92 9.40 4.49 11.95
CA LEU A 92 8.86 5.85 11.82
C LEU A 92 7.44 5.96 12.37
N ALA A 93 6.60 4.95 12.11
CA ALA A 93 5.23 4.86 12.59
C ALA A 93 5.19 4.81 14.14
N ARG A 94 6.04 3.97 14.75
CA ARG A 94 6.16 3.90 16.22
C ARG A 94 6.65 5.21 16.83
N VAL A 95 7.71 5.81 16.27
CA VAL A 95 8.24 7.10 16.76
C VAL A 95 7.20 8.20 16.64
N SER A 96 6.52 8.30 15.49
CA SER A 96 5.50 9.31 15.23
C SER A 96 4.31 9.17 16.19
N ALA A 97 3.89 7.94 16.48
CA ALA A 97 2.82 7.68 17.44
C ALA A 97 3.17 8.10 18.87
N ARG A 98 4.44 7.97 19.28
CA ARG A 98 4.91 8.44 20.60
C ARG A 98 5.01 9.97 20.70
N ALA A 99 5.27 10.65 19.59
CA ALA A 99 5.37 12.12 19.56
C ALA A 99 4.00 12.80 19.71
N TRP A 100 2.91 12.12 19.39
CA TRP A 100 1.54 12.62 19.53
C TRP A 100 0.62 11.52 20.05
N GLN A 101 0.65 11.32 21.37
CA GLN A 101 -0.05 10.21 22.01
C GLN A 101 -1.58 10.41 21.99
N PRO A 102 -2.35 9.32 21.87
CA PRO A 102 -3.79 9.38 22.03
C PRO A 102 -4.18 9.57 23.50
N VAL A 103 -5.44 9.95 23.74
CA VAL A 103 -6.03 10.01 25.09
C VAL A 103 -6.39 8.60 25.55
N GLU A 104 -6.87 7.77 24.63
CA GLU A 104 -7.21 6.37 24.85
C GLU A 104 -6.50 5.49 23.83
N SER A 105 -6.00 4.34 24.29
CA SER A 105 -5.43 3.33 23.41
C SER A 105 -5.69 1.93 23.90
N GLU A 106 -5.85 1.00 22.97
CA GLU A 106 -6.06 -0.42 23.26
C GLU A 106 -5.29 -1.29 22.28
N PRO A 107 -4.55 -2.31 22.74
CA PRO A 107 -3.93 -3.28 21.85
C PRO A 107 -4.97 -4.23 21.24
N LEU A 108 -4.81 -4.56 19.97
CA LEU A 108 -5.52 -5.65 19.29
C LEU A 108 -4.46 -6.51 18.59
N GLY A 109 -3.97 -7.53 19.30
CA GLY A 109 -2.70 -8.18 18.91
C GLY A 109 -1.58 -7.15 18.89
N ASP A 110 -0.82 -7.09 17.80
CA ASP A 110 0.23 -6.10 17.57
C ASP A 110 -0.32 -4.74 17.12
N TRP A 111 -1.59 -4.66 16.72
CA TRP A 111 -2.21 -3.39 16.34
C TRP A 111 -2.47 -2.53 17.57
N LEU A 112 -2.45 -1.21 17.37
CA LEU A 112 -2.79 -0.24 18.39
C LEU A 112 -3.98 0.61 17.96
N LEU A 113 -5.10 0.47 18.66
CA LEU A 113 -6.29 1.32 18.51
C LEU A 113 -6.03 2.62 19.27
N ARG A 114 -6.40 3.76 18.70
CA ARG A 114 -6.06 5.08 19.25
C ARG A 114 -7.20 6.07 19.07
N ALA A 115 -7.56 6.77 20.14
CA ALA A 115 -8.60 7.80 20.16
C ALA A 115 -8.17 9.01 21.01
N ALA A 116 -8.53 10.19 20.53
CA ALA A 116 -8.27 11.49 21.14
C ALA A 116 -9.33 12.50 20.66
N GLY A 117 -10.61 12.21 20.91
CA GLY A 117 -11.74 13.11 20.67
C GLY A 117 -11.97 13.55 19.22
N GLY A 118 -11.41 12.85 18.22
CA GLY A 118 -11.66 13.10 16.80
C GLY A 118 -10.91 14.28 16.17
N PHE A 119 -10.13 15.08 16.91
CA PHE A 119 -9.53 16.32 16.37
C PHE A 119 -8.51 16.08 15.25
N THR A 120 -7.60 15.09 15.41
CA THR A 120 -6.67 14.71 14.34
C THR A 120 -6.75 13.22 14.06
N ARG A 121 -6.65 12.82 12.79
CA ARG A 121 -6.60 11.41 12.41
C ARG A 121 -5.34 10.68 12.90
N ARG A 122 -4.22 11.41 13.11
CA ARG A 122 -2.94 10.83 13.56
C ARG A 122 -3.04 10.12 14.91
N ALA A 123 -3.89 10.60 15.82
CA ALA A 123 -4.16 9.97 17.12
C ALA A 123 -5.59 9.42 17.25
N ASN A 124 -6.38 9.49 16.16
CA ASN A 124 -7.72 8.92 16.05
C ASN A 124 -7.77 7.92 14.89
N SER A 125 -6.82 6.98 14.86
CA SER A 125 -6.74 5.92 13.87
C SER A 125 -5.97 4.72 14.41
N VAL A 126 -6.37 3.52 13.98
CA VAL A 126 -5.63 2.29 14.21
C VAL A 126 -4.25 2.44 13.59
N LEU A 127 -3.23 1.99 14.34
CA LEU A 127 -1.87 1.83 13.87
C LEU A 127 -1.63 0.32 13.67
N PRO A 128 -1.78 -0.20 12.44
CA PRO A 128 -1.79 -1.63 12.16
C PRO A 128 -0.37 -2.16 11.93
N LEU A 129 0.49 -2.08 12.95
CA LEU A 129 1.82 -2.69 12.86
C LEU A 129 1.71 -4.16 13.29
N GLY A 130 2.26 -5.07 12.50
CA GLY A 130 2.23 -6.50 12.82
C GLY A 130 0.86 -7.17 12.67
N ASP A 131 0.68 -8.27 13.38
CA ASP A 131 -0.50 -9.16 13.30
C ASP A 131 -1.57 -8.75 14.34
N PRO A 132 -2.84 -8.52 13.95
CA PRO A 132 -3.90 -8.28 14.91
C PRO A 132 -4.26 -9.48 15.80
N GLY A 133 -3.64 -10.65 15.56
CA GLY A 133 -3.82 -11.89 16.33
C GLY A 133 -5.15 -12.63 16.03
N VAL A 134 -5.93 -12.11 15.07
CA VAL A 134 -7.20 -12.65 14.61
C VAL A 134 -7.36 -12.39 13.11
N PRO A 135 -8.23 -13.13 12.38
CA PRO A 135 -8.47 -12.86 10.97
C PRO A 135 -8.86 -11.40 10.71
N LEU A 136 -8.38 -10.81 9.61
CA LEU A 136 -8.54 -9.39 9.30
C LEU A 136 -10.00 -8.91 9.40
N GLY A 137 -10.96 -9.66 8.86
CA GLY A 137 -12.39 -9.30 8.95
C GLY A 137 -12.89 -9.18 10.39
N VAL A 138 -12.42 -10.05 11.30
CA VAL A 138 -12.74 -10.00 12.74
C VAL A 138 -12.07 -8.79 13.40
N ALA A 139 -10.79 -8.53 13.07
CA ALA A 139 -10.07 -7.35 13.57
C ALA A 139 -10.80 -6.06 13.18
N LEU A 140 -11.21 -5.94 11.91
CA LEU A 140 -11.93 -4.77 11.41
C LEU A 140 -13.33 -4.61 12.04
N GLY A 141 -13.99 -5.72 12.41
CA GLY A 141 -15.21 -5.71 13.21
C GLY A 141 -14.99 -5.05 14.58
N ARG A 142 -13.99 -5.53 15.33
CA ARG A 142 -13.61 -4.98 16.64
C ARG A 142 -13.21 -3.51 16.56
N VAL A 143 -12.46 -3.13 15.52
CA VAL A 143 -12.11 -1.72 15.26
C VAL A 143 -13.38 -0.87 15.11
N ARG A 144 -14.36 -1.31 14.31
CA ARG A 144 -15.61 -0.56 14.12
C ARG A 144 -16.38 -0.39 15.43
N GLU A 145 -16.50 -1.45 16.23
CA GLU A 145 -17.15 -1.42 17.55
C GLU A 145 -16.46 -0.44 18.49
N TRP A 146 -15.13 -0.54 18.62
CA TRP A 146 -14.32 0.29 19.51
C TRP A 146 -14.44 1.79 19.21
N TYR A 147 -14.45 2.17 17.93
CA TYR A 147 -14.66 3.56 17.53
C TYR A 147 -16.13 4.00 17.69
N ALA A 148 -17.10 3.11 17.44
CA ALA A 148 -18.52 3.40 17.58
C ALA A 148 -18.92 3.71 19.04
N GLU A 149 -18.38 2.97 20.02
CA GLU A 149 -18.57 3.23 21.45
C GLU A 149 -18.12 4.64 21.86
N ARG A 150 -17.19 5.22 21.11
CA ARG A 150 -16.64 6.56 21.32
C ARG A 150 -17.31 7.63 20.45
N GLY A 151 -18.29 7.26 19.62
CA GLY A 151 -18.93 8.17 18.66
C GLY A 151 -17.97 8.69 17.60
N LEU A 152 -16.90 7.95 17.28
CA LEU A 152 -15.85 8.34 16.34
C LEU A 152 -15.93 7.50 15.05
N PRO A 153 -15.54 8.06 13.89
CA PRO A 153 -15.36 7.27 12.69
C PRO A 153 -14.10 6.39 12.82
N PRO A 154 -14.16 5.11 12.40
CA PRO A 154 -12.98 4.26 12.42
C PRO A 154 -12.07 4.59 11.24
N TYR A 155 -10.78 4.78 11.53
CA TYR A 155 -9.72 4.99 10.54
C TYR A 155 -8.58 4.01 10.77
N VAL A 156 -7.91 3.60 9.69
CA VAL A 156 -6.69 2.79 9.74
C VAL A 156 -5.57 3.59 9.06
N GLN A 157 -4.47 3.83 9.77
CA GLN A 157 -3.33 4.58 9.24
C GLN A 157 -2.33 3.61 8.60
N THR A 158 -2.36 3.50 7.27
CA THR A 158 -1.45 2.66 6.50
C THR A 158 -0.37 3.46 5.75
N ALA A 159 0.62 2.79 5.18
CA ALA A 159 1.57 3.40 4.25
C ALA A 159 1.89 2.50 3.05
N THR A 160 2.28 3.12 1.94
CA THR A 160 2.69 2.47 0.69
C THR A 160 3.91 3.17 0.10
N GLY A 161 4.61 2.51 -0.82
CA GLY A 161 5.67 3.09 -1.62
C GLY A 161 7.06 3.11 -0.96
N ALA A 162 7.24 2.43 0.16
CA ALA A 162 8.52 2.19 0.81
C ALA A 162 8.81 0.67 0.86
N ALA A 163 10.06 0.29 1.15
CA ALA A 163 10.35 -1.09 1.51
C ALA A 163 9.58 -1.46 2.78
N ASP A 164 9.02 -2.67 2.80
CA ASP A 164 8.24 -3.21 3.93
C ASP A 164 7.03 -2.34 4.31
N ALA A 165 6.49 -1.60 3.34
CA ALA A 165 5.22 -0.89 3.47
C ALA A 165 4.03 -1.87 3.34
N GLN A 166 2.82 -1.33 3.34
CA GLN A 166 1.60 -2.07 3.64
C GLN A 166 0.67 -2.18 2.42
N GLU A 167 1.22 -2.33 1.22
CA GLU A 167 0.45 -2.47 -0.02
C GLU A 167 -0.58 -3.61 0.05
N GLU A 168 -0.19 -4.77 0.58
CA GLU A 168 -1.11 -5.92 0.74
C GLU A 168 -2.24 -5.63 1.73
N LEU A 169 -1.93 -4.97 2.85
CA LEU A 169 -2.95 -4.55 3.82
C LEU A 169 -3.90 -3.52 3.20
N CYS A 170 -3.39 -2.56 2.41
CA CYS A 170 -4.23 -1.60 1.69
C CYS A 170 -5.20 -2.31 0.73
N ALA A 171 -4.73 -3.26 -0.06
CA ALA A 171 -5.59 -4.06 -0.95
C ALA A 171 -6.62 -4.88 -0.16
N ALA A 172 -6.21 -5.48 0.97
CA ALA A 172 -7.10 -6.24 1.82
C ALA A 172 -8.18 -5.36 2.48
N LEU A 173 -7.84 -4.14 2.90
CA LEU A 173 -8.78 -3.15 3.42
C LEU A 173 -9.82 -2.76 2.36
N GLU A 174 -9.40 -2.50 1.12
CA GLU A 174 -10.31 -2.24 -0.01
C GLU A 174 -11.28 -3.41 -0.23
N GLY A 175 -10.78 -4.65 -0.18
CA GLY A 175 -11.61 -5.86 -0.23
C GLY A 175 -12.65 -5.97 0.90
N HIS A 176 -12.40 -5.32 2.04
CA HIS A 176 -13.33 -5.22 3.17
C HIS A 176 -14.18 -3.93 3.15
N GLY A 177 -14.27 -3.26 2.00
CA GLY A 177 -15.10 -2.06 1.80
C GLY A 177 -14.55 -0.79 2.45
N TRP A 178 -13.29 -0.79 2.87
CA TRP A 178 -12.62 0.44 3.31
C TRP A 178 -12.18 1.23 2.09
N ARG A 179 -12.12 2.55 2.26
CA ARG A 179 -11.79 3.48 1.19
C ARG A 179 -10.70 4.42 1.66
N ARG A 180 -9.83 4.81 0.74
CA ARG A 180 -8.81 5.82 1.00
C ARG A 180 -9.47 7.17 1.24
N GLU A 181 -9.26 7.70 2.43
CA GLU A 181 -9.86 8.97 2.86
C GLU A 181 -8.91 10.16 2.64
N VAL A 182 -7.63 10.01 3.00
CA VAL A 182 -6.62 11.06 2.85
C VAL A 182 -5.22 10.44 2.78
N THR A 183 -4.27 11.16 2.20
CA THR A 183 -2.86 10.77 2.16
C THR A 183 -2.00 11.88 2.73
N ALA A 184 -0.93 11.50 3.42
CA ALA A 184 0.14 12.40 3.84
C ALA A 184 1.49 11.76 3.51
N GLU A 185 2.49 12.58 3.22
CA GLU A 185 3.85 12.09 3.01
C GLU A 185 4.65 12.12 4.30
N VAL A 186 5.29 11.00 4.64
CA VAL A 186 6.31 10.95 5.69
C VAL A 186 7.67 11.08 5.03
N ARG A 187 8.44 12.08 5.45
CA ARG A 187 9.77 12.38 4.91
C ARG A 187 10.79 12.36 6.05
N ILE A 188 11.93 11.75 5.78
CA ILE A 188 13.10 11.73 6.66
C ILE A 188 14.28 12.38 5.95
N ALA A 189 15.14 13.05 6.72
CA ALA A 189 16.36 13.70 6.26
C ALA A 189 17.46 13.52 7.30
N ALA A 190 18.72 13.59 6.85
CA ALA A 190 19.85 13.64 7.77
C ALA A 190 19.77 14.93 8.60
N LEU A 191 20.25 14.87 9.85
CA LEU A 191 20.44 16.08 10.63
C LEU A 191 21.47 16.97 9.94
N ALA A 192 21.30 18.29 10.07
CA ALA A 192 22.34 19.22 9.64
C ALA A 192 23.65 18.91 10.38
N PRO A 193 24.82 19.04 9.73
CA PRO A 193 26.09 19.01 10.43
C PRO A 193 26.05 20.04 11.57
N ILE A 194 26.44 19.61 12.77
CA ILE A 194 26.63 20.51 13.92
C ILE A 194 28.03 21.10 13.83
#